data_AF-A0A976L4G2-F1
#
_entry.id   AF-A0A976L4G2-F1
#
_cell.length_a   1.000
_cell.length_b   1.000
_cell.length_c   1.000
_cell.angle_alpha   90.00
_cell.angle_beta   90.00
_cell.angle_gamma   90.00
#
_symmetry.space_group_name_H-M   'P 1'
#
loop_
_entity.id
_entity.type
_entity.pdbx_description
1 polymer ?
#
loop_
_entity_poly.entity_id
_entity_poly.type
_entity_poly.pdbx_seq_one_letter_code
_entity_poly.pdbx_strand_id
1 'polypeptide(L)' 'MQSEKIRVAVDAMGGDNAPDSQVRGAVLAAEERPGSLEVILVGRKALIEKHLAKSGA' A
#
# COMPACT_ATOMS: atom_id res chain seq x y z
N MET A 1 20.84 3.41 -17.08
CA MET A 1 20.65 2.29 -16.15
C MET A 1 19.23 2.38 -15.64
N GLN A 2 18.38 1.38 -15.88
CA GLN A 2 17.08 1.35 -15.21
C GLN A 2 17.37 0.99 -13.76
N SER A 3 17.03 1.89 -12.82
CA SER A 3 17.04 1.54 -11.41
C SER A 3 16.00 0.45 -11.20
N GLU A 4 16.42 -0.74 -10.76
CA GLU A 4 15.53 -1.84 -10.42
C GLU A 4 14.49 -1.35 -9.40
N LYS A 5 13.21 -1.50 -9.74
CA LYS A 5 12.09 -1.08 -8.90
C LYS A 5 11.83 -2.16 -7.85
N ILE A 6 11.88 -1.79 -6.57
CA ILE A 6 11.62 -2.72 -5.46
C ILE A 6 10.11 -2.93 -5.36
N ARG A 7 9.67 -4.19 -5.35
CA ARG A 7 8.27 -4.57 -5.17
C ARG A 7 8.06 -5.23 -3.80
N VAL A 8 7.08 -4.74 -3.05
CA VAL A 8 6.75 -5.27 -1.72
C VAL A 8 5.27 -5.62 -1.66
N ALA A 9 4.96 -6.88 -1.33
CA ALA A 9 3.60 -7.31 -1.05
C ALA A 9 3.29 -7.13 0.45
N VAL A 10 2.16 -6.51 0.77
CA VAL A 10 1.70 -6.24 2.13
C VAL A 10 0.34 -6.90 2.34
N ASP A 11 0.23 -7.75 3.36
CA ASP A 11 -1.07 -8.24 3.82
C ASP A 11 -1.84 -7.07 4.45
N ALA A 12 -2.88 -6.62 3.75
CA ALA A 12 -3.71 -5.53 4.21
C ALA A 12 -4.75 -5.98 5.24
N MET A 13 -4.91 -7.26 5.53
CA MET A 13 -6.02 -7.77 6.35
C MET A 13 -5.62 -8.15 7.79
N GLY A 14 -4.32 -8.21 8.09
CA GLY A 14 -3.82 -8.61 9.40
C GLY A 14 -3.68 -7.45 10.38
N GLY A 15 -4.17 -7.63 11.62
CA GLY A 15 -4.02 -6.70 12.74
C GLY A 15 -5.29 -5.96 13.13
N ASP A 16 -5.29 -5.37 14.32
CA ASP A 16 -6.50 -4.83 14.96
C ASP A 16 -7.14 -3.66 14.19
N ASN A 17 -6.32 -2.88 13.49
CA ASN A 17 -6.75 -1.70 12.71
C ASN A 17 -6.73 -1.96 11.19
N ALA A 18 -6.72 -3.23 10.77
CA ALA A 18 -6.76 -3.58 9.36
C ALA A 18 -8.13 -3.33 8.72
N PRO A 19 -8.19 -2.91 7.44
CA PRO A 19 -7.08 -2.64 6.54
C PRO A 19 -6.53 -1.20 6.59
N ASP A 20 -7.11 -0.36 7.44
CA ASP A 20 -6.90 1.08 7.47
C ASP A 20 -5.43 1.47 7.74
N SER A 21 -4.79 0.89 8.76
CA SER A 21 -3.39 1.19 9.09
C SER A 21 -2.40 0.76 8.01
N GLN A 22 -2.64 -0.38 7.38
CA GLN A 22 -1.78 -1.02 6.38
C GLN A 22 -1.86 -0.24 5.08
N VAL A 23 -3.06 0.16 4.67
CA VAL A 23 -3.28 0.99 3.49
C VAL A 23 -2.59 2.34 3.66
N ARG A 24 -2.78 3.03 4.80
CA ARG A 24 -2.11 4.32 5.05
C ARG A 24 -0.59 4.22 5.01
N GLY A 25 -0.02 3.24 5.70
CA GLY A 25 1.43 3.04 5.72
C GLY A 25 2.00 2.72 4.33
N ALA A 26 1.28 1.92 3.55
CA ALA A 26 1.66 1.57 2.18
C ALA A 26 1.67 2.80 1.25
N VAL A 27 0.66 3.67 1.35
CA VAL A 27 0.58 4.92 0.57
C VAL A 27 1.76 5.83 0.93
N LEU A 28 1.98 6.10 2.22
CA LEU A 28 3.09 6.94 2.68
C LEU A 28 4.46 6.41 2.20
N ALA A 29 4.70 5.11 2.31
CA ALA A 29 5.96 4.51 1.86
C ALA A 29 6.17 4.66 0.35
N ALA A 30 5.11 4.51 -0.45
CA ALA A 30 5.19 4.70 -1.90
C ALA A 30 5.46 6.16 -2.28
N GLU A 31 4.88 7.11 -1.55
CA GLU A 31 5.09 8.55 -1.72
C GLU A 31 6.51 8.99 -1.33
N GLU A 32 7.11 8.39 -0.30
CA GLU A 32 8.49 8.68 0.12
C GLU A 32 9.55 8.20 -0.88
N ARG A 33 9.21 7.22 -1.74
CA ARG A 33 10.16 6.55 -2.64
C ARG A 33 9.64 6.47 -4.08
N PRO A 34 9.23 7.60 -4.70
CA PRO A 34 8.55 7.61 -5.98
C PRO A 34 9.43 6.98 -7.07
N GLY A 35 8.84 6.12 -7.90
CA GLY A 35 9.52 5.44 -8.99
C GLY A 35 10.47 4.30 -8.59
N SER A 36 10.90 4.24 -7.33
CA SER A 36 11.83 3.20 -6.83
C SER A 36 11.15 2.11 -5.98
N LEU A 37 10.00 2.41 -5.39
CA LEU A 37 9.20 1.46 -4.62
C LEU A 37 7.81 1.27 -5.24
N GLU A 38 7.35 0.03 -5.27
CA GLU A 38 5.99 -0.37 -5.64
C GLU A 38 5.43 -1.25 -4.53
N VAL A 39 4.33 -0.80 -3.91
CA VAL A 39 3.66 -1.54 -2.82
C VAL A 39 2.39 -2.20 -3.36
N ILE A 40 2.27 -3.50 -3.15
CA ILE A 40 1.15 -4.33 -3.59
C ILE A 40 0.34 -4.73 -2.35
N LEU A 41 -0.86 -4.17 -2.22
CA LEU A 41 -1.77 -4.50 -1.12
C LEU A 41 -2.51 -5.80 -1.44
N VAL A 42 -2.37 -6.81 -0.56
CA VAL A 42 -2.98 -8.13 -0.71
C VAL A 42 -4.11 -8.27 0.29
N GLY A 43 -5.31 -8.65 -0.18
CA GLY A 43 -6.47 -8.83 0.67
C GLY A 43 -7.80 -8.62 -0.05
N ARG A 44 -8.83 -8.25 0.72
CA ARG A 44 -10.18 -8.03 0.19
C ARG A 44 -10.25 -6.70 -0.57
N LYS A 45 -10.15 -6.77 -1.91
CA LYS A 45 -10.10 -5.61 -2.82
C LYS A 45 -11.11 -4.50 -2.49
N ALA A 46 -12.40 -4.82 -2.34
CA ALA A 46 -13.43 -3.82 -2.07
C ALA A 46 -13.22 -3.05 -0.74
N LEU A 47 -12.69 -3.71 0.29
CA LEU A 47 -12.36 -3.05 1.55
C LEU A 47 -11.11 -2.19 1.40
N ILE A 48 -10.09 -2.67 0.69
CA ILE A 48 -8.86 -1.94 0.43
C ILE A 48 -9.15 -0.66 -0.38
N GLU A 49 -9.90 -0.77 -1.48
CA GLU A 49 -10.28 0.37 -2.33
C GLU A 49 -11.06 1.44 -1.55
N LYS A 50 -11.98 1.02 -0.66
CA LYS A 50 -12.71 1.93 0.22
C LYS A 50 -11.78 2.74 1.14
N HIS A 51 -10.67 2.16 1.59
CA HIS A 51 -9.70 2.84 2.44
C HIS A 51 -8.71 3.67 1.63
N LEU A 52 -8.26 3.20 0.46
CA LEU A 52 -7.42 3.97 -0.47
C LEU A 52 -8.09 5.29 -0.86
N ALA A 53 -9.39 5.27 -1.17
CA ALA A 53 -10.16 6.47 -1.49
C ALA A 53 -10.18 7.52 -0.36
N LYS A 54 -9.98 7.12 0.90
CA LYS A 54 -9.85 8.05 2.04
C LYS A 54 -8.43 8.61 2.18
N SER A 55 -7.43 7.89 1.68
CA SER A 55 -6.02 8.26 1.76
C SER A 55 -5.59 9.22 0.64
N GLY A 56 -6.44 9.46 -0.37
CA GLY A 56 -6.13 10.36 -1.48
C GLY A 56 -5.23 9.75 -2.55
N ALA A 57 -5.03 8.43 -2.50
CA ALA A 57 -4.27 7.64 -3.47
C ALA A 57 -5.16 7.09 -4.60
#